data_AF-A0A953UYL6-F1
#
_entry.id   AF-A0A953UYL6-F1
#
_cell.length_a   1.000
_cell.length_b   1.000
_cell.length_c   1.000
_cell.angle_alpha   90.00
_cell.angle_beta   90.00
_cell.angle_gamma   90.00
#
_symmetry.space_group_name_H-M   'P 1'
#
loop_
_entity.id
_entity.type
_entity.pdbx_description
1 polymer ?
#
loop_
_entity_poly.entity_id
_entity_poly.type
_entity_poly.pdbx_seq_one_letter_code
_entity_poly.pdbx_strand_id
1 'polypeptide(L)'
;MQLFQRYKASFLFTRIEKSHLVATKFVDTLLDSGLNKAVSAFHYGVRFNRLYFAHVVIALLDDDDREEFWAIYDAADAKAFVRILQRLEGRIHSLVNDNRTHQLLLDAVGWAISNPTLLLEGTRSPLDSPNIVALALLIHELHRANEDGTLSIRTFIHDEQQQFGKHLKMAFDVSKRFGHVDATSPLAEMVNVKEMATFDCEFRVSSSKASFGLQVLDVALWLTKRFTDNPDSVRGRCRDLAELILRCGFISHFTQDSMWQEVVRGYEELQSAPRLTREQERKGRELLQELEEHRLKRMRIAS
;
A
#
# COMPACT_ATOMS: atom_id res chain seq x y z
N MET A 1 -24.36 19.95 11.89
CA MET A 1 -23.71 19.87 13.23
C MET A 1 -24.55 19.11 14.25
N GLN A 2 -25.79 19.53 14.54
CA GLN A 2 -26.65 18.87 15.55
C GLN A 2 -26.85 17.36 15.29
N LEU A 3 -27.01 16.96 14.04
CA LEU A 3 -27.18 15.54 13.67
C LEU A 3 -25.92 14.71 13.97
N PHE A 4 -24.72 15.22 13.63
CA PHE A 4 -23.46 14.49 13.88
C PHE A 4 -23.19 14.33 15.36
N GLN A 5 -23.50 15.35 16.17
CA GLN A 5 -23.38 15.29 17.62
C GLN A 5 -24.40 14.32 18.24
N ARG A 6 -25.67 14.40 17.81
CA ARG A 6 -26.75 13.53 18.31
C ARG A 6 -26.46 12.06 18.07
N TYR A 7 -25.98 11.71 16.88
CA TYR A 7 -25.68 10.33 16.50
C TYR A 7 -24.23 9.92 16.77
N LYS A 8 -23.41 10.79 17.38
CA LYS A 8 -21.97 10.57 17.61
C LYS A 8 -21.28 10.05 16.35
N ALA A 9 -21.54 10.71 15.22
CA ALA A 9 -21.02 10.30 13.93
C ALA A 9 -19.49 10.45 13.91
N SER A 10 -18.81 9.36 13.55
CA SER A 10 -17.38 9.32 13.32
C SER A 10 -17.10 9.00 11.85
N PHE A 11 -16.01 9.52 11.32
CA PHE A 11 -15.67 9.36 9.90
C PHE A 11 -14.33 8.66 9.73
N LEU A 12 -14.28 7.69 8.83
CA LEU A 12 -13.05 7.09 8.36
C LEU A 12 -12.89 7.43 6.88
N PHE A 13 -11.81 8.11 6.56
CA PHE A 13 -11.45 8.48 5.20
C PHE A 13 -10.17 7.76 4.80
N THR A 14 -10.02 7.56 3.50
CA THR A 14 -8.76 7.12 2.91
C THR A 14 -8.33 8.11 1.85
N ARG A 15 -7.08 8.57 1.92
CA ARG A 15 -6.46 9.43 0.91
C ARG A 15 -5.46 8.61 0.12
N ILE A 16 -5.64 8.54 -1.19
CA ILE A 16 -4.73 7.86 -2.11
C ILE A 16 -4.12 8.88 -3.05
N GLU A 17 -2.79 8.92 -3.09
CA GLU A 17 -2.04 9.62 -4.12
C GLU A 17 -1.90 8.71 -5.35
N LYS A 18 -2.50 9.10 -6.47
CA LYS A 18 -2.53 8.25 -7.68
C LYS A 18 -1.14 7.99 -8.26
N SER A 19 -0.29 9.01 -8.31
CA SER A 19 1.10 8.87 -8.79
C SER A 19 1.87 7.87 -7.93
N HIS A 20 1.74 7.96 -6.60
CA HIS A 20 2.30 6.99 -5.67
C HIS A 20 1.73 5.57 -5.87
N LEU A 21 0.43 5.40 -6.08
CA LEU A 21 -0.16 4.08 -6.37
C LEU A 21 0.50 3.43 -7.60
N VAL A 22 0.65 4.19 -8.69
CA VAL A 22 1.33 3.70 -9.90
C VAL A 22 2.77 3.32 -9.59
N ALA A 23 3.50 4.14 -8.84
CA ALA A 23 4.87 3.87 -8.45
C ALA A 23 4.99 2.60 -7.58
N THR A 24 4.04 2.36 -6.66
CA THR A 24 4.00 1.11 -5.88
C THR A 24 3.72 -0.12 -6.74
N LYS A 25 2.91 0.02 -7.81
CA LYS A 25 2.67 -1.07 -8.77
C LYS A 25 3.91 -1.37 -9.60
N PHE A 26 4.69 -0.35 -9.97
CA PHE A 26 6.00 -0.55 -10.58
C PHE A 26 6.93 -1.32 -9.65
N VAL A 27 6.98 -0.91 -8.37
CA VAL A 27 7.79 -1.59 -7.35
C VAL A 27 7.37 -3.05 -7.20
N ASP A 28 6.08 -3.35 -7.06
CA ASP A 28 5.61 -4.73 -6.95
C ASP A 28 5.98 -5.54 -8.20
N THR A 29 5.76 -4.97 -9.40
CA THR A 29 6.13 -5.60 -10.66
C THR A 29 7.63 -5.93 -10.72
N LEU A 30 8.49 -5.01 -10.25
CA LEU A 30 9.95 -5.18 -10.29
C LEU A 30 10.46 -6.09 -9.16
N LEU A 31 9.95 -5.95 -7.94
CA LEU A 31 10.54 -6.51 -6.73
C LEU A 31 9.80 -7.73 -6.17
N ASP A 32 8.66 -8.15 -6.73
CA ASP A 32 7.98 -9.34 -6.27
C ASP A 32 8.91 -10.56 -6.38
N SER A 33 9.28 -11.11 -5.22
CA SER A 33 10.19 -12.26 -5.11
C SER A 33 9.61 -13.56 -5.68
N GLY A 34 8.31 -13.64 -5.94
CA GLY A 34 7.68 -14.73 -6.69
C GLY A 34 8.02 -14.67 -8.18
N LEU A 35 8.07 -13.47 -8.75
CA LEU A 35 8.33 -13.20 -10.16
C LEU A 35 9.83 -12.99 -10.41
N ASN A 36 10.44 -11.99 -9.76
CA ASN A 36 11.84 -11.63 -9.91
C ASN A 36 12.75 -12.56 -9.10
N LYS A 37 13.54 -13.38 -9.81
CA LYS A 37 14.43 -14.36 -9.16
C LYS A 37 15.65 -13.75 -8.49
N ALA A 38 15.99 -12.50 -8.82
CA ALA A 38 17.04 -11.75 -8.17
C ALA A 38 16.63 -11.15 -6.81
N VAL A 39 15.32 -11.14 -6.49
CA VAL A 39 14.82 -10.65 -5.20
C VAL A 39 14.48 -11.81 -4.28
N SER A 40 14.99 -11.76 -3.04
CA SER A 40 14.70 -12.79 -2.03
C SER A 40 13.37 -12.51 -1.31
N ALA A 41 12.74 -13.57 -0.79
CA ALA A 41 11.55 -13.44 0.04
C ALA A 41 11.80 -12.61 1.31
N PHE A 42 13.05 -12.55 1.80
CA PHE A 42 13.41 -11.70 2.93
C PHE A 42 13.37 -10.20 2.57
N HIS A 43 13.82 -9.82 1.37
CA HIS A 43 13.82 -8.41 0.95
C HIS A 43 12.42 -7.91 0.58
N TYR A 44 11.58 -8.75 -0.03
CA TYR A 44 10.21 -8.37 -0.42
C TYR A 44 9.14 -8.71 0.64
N GLY A 45 9.29 -9.83 1.33
CA GLY A 45 8.28 -10.36 2.24
C GLY A 45 8.24 -9.66 3.61
N VAL A 46 9.38 -9.15 4.09
CA VAL A 46 9.46 -8.42 5.37
C VAL A 46 9.11 -6.95 5.16
N ARG A 47 8.15 -6.42 5.94
CA ARG A 47 7.57 -5.09 5.78
C ARG A 47 8.61 -3.97 5.70
N PHE A 48 9.53 -3.89 6.66
CA PHE A 48 10.55 -2.84 6.67
C PHE A 48 11.43 -2.88 5.41
N ASN A 49 11.95 -4.06 5.06
CA ASN A 49 12.78 -4.22 3.86
C ASN A 49 12.00 -3.83 2.60
N ARG A 50 10.76 -4.31 2.46
CA ARG A 50 9.91 -4.00 1.31
C ARG A 50 9.69 -2.51 1.16
N LEU A 51 9.31 -1.83 2.24
CA LEU A 51 9.05 -0.39 2.21
C LEU A 51 10.32 0.42 2.00
N TYR A 52 11.46 -0.02 2.55
CA TYR A 52 12.76 0.60 2.30
C TYR A 52 13.13 0.52 0.81
N PHE A 53 13.11 -0.67 0.20
CA PHE A 53 13.43 -0.81 -1.22
C PHE A 53 12.40 -0.10 -2.11
N ALA A 54 11.10 -0.17 -1.76
CA ALA A 54 10.06 0.57 -2.45
C ALA A 54 10.33 2.07 -2.43
N HIS A 55 10.68 2.62 -1.27
CA HIS A 55 11.02 4.03 -1.11
C HIS A 55 12.20 4.44 -1.99
N VAL A 56 13.29 3.66 -1.99
CA VAL A 56 14.47 3.93 -2.82
C VAL A 56 14.09 3.93 -4.30
N VAL A 57 13.36 2.93 -4.78
CA VAL A 57 12.94 2.86 -6.19
C VAL A 57 12.01 4.03 -6.55
N ILE A 58 11.00 4.30 -5.72
CA ILE A 58 10.02 5.38 -5.99
C ILE A 58 10.70 6.75 -6.03
N ALA A 59 11.72 6.99 -5.21
CA ALA A 59 12.50 8.22 -5.23
C ALA A 59 13.35 8.39 -6.50
N LEU A 60 13.62 7.29 -7.22
CA LEU A 60 14.34 7.31 -8.49
C LEU A 60 13.41 7.39 -9.72
N LEU A 61 12.09 7.30 -9.54
CA LEU A 61 11.11 7.45 -10.63
C LEU A 61 10.59 8.89 -10.68
N ASP A 62 10.65 9.49 -11.87
CA ASP A 62 9.98 10.76 -12.15
C ASP A 62 8.51 10.54 -12.55
N ASP A 63 7.76 11.62 -12.74
CA ASP A 63 6.34 11.53 -13.12
C ASP A 63 6.15 10.92 -14.52
N ASP A 64 7.08 11.17 -15.46
CA ASP A 64 7.05 10.60 -16.80
C ASP A 64 7.21 9.07 -16.77
N ASP A 65 8.12 8.54 -15.93
CA ASP A 65 8.27 7.10 -15.75
C ASP A 65 7.00 6.45 -15.20
N ARG A 66 6.32 7.13 -14.26
CA ARG A 66 5.10 6.62 -13.63
C ARG A 66 3.97 6.59 -14.66
N GLU A 67 3.79 7.67 -15.41
CA GLU A 67 2.78 7.74 -16.48
C GLU A 67 3.06 6.71 -17.59
N GLU A 68 4.31 6.61 -18.05
CA GLU A 68 4.71 5.62 -19.06
C GLU A 68 4.47 4.20 -18.55
N PHE A 69 4.87 3.90 -17.31
CA PHE A 69 4.65 2.57 -16.72
C PHE A 69 3.17 2.20 -16.66
N TRP A 70 2.29 3.14 -16.31
CA TRP A 70 0.86 2.82 -16.21
C TRP A 70 0.27 2.36 -17.54
N ALA A 71 0.72 2.95 -18.65
CA ALA A 71 0.33 2.51 -19.99
C ALA A 71 0.95 1.16 -20.36
N ILE A 72 2.23 0.96 -20.02
CA ILE A 72 2.95 -0.31 -20.25
C ILE A 72 2.29 -1.47 -19.51
N TYR A 73 1.91 -1.24 -18.25
CA TYR A 73 1.31 -2.23 -17.37
C TYR A 73 -0.07 -2.71 -17.86
N ASP A 74 -0.80 -1.82 -18.53
CA ASP A 74 -2.07 -2.13 -19.19
C ASP A 74 -1.85 -2.92 -20.50
N ALA A 75 -0.86 -2.51 -21.29
CA ALA A 75 -0.57 -3.10 -22.61
C ALA A 75 0.35 -4.34 -22.58
N ALA A 76 0.93 -4.67 -21.43
CA ALA A 76 1.99 -5.67 -21.28
C ALA A 76 3.20 -5.44 -22.23
N ASP A 77 3.57 -4.19 -22.48
CA ASP A 77 4.63 -3.85 -23.43
C ASP A 77 6.03 -4.07 -22.82
N ALA A 78 6.55 -5.29 -22.98
CA ALA A 78 7.87 -5.68 -22.50
C ALA A 78 9.01 -4.80 -23.03
N LYS A 79 8.94 -4.33 -24.29
CA LYS A 79 10.00 -3.48 -24.86
C LYS A 79 10.02 -2.12 -24.21
N ALA A 80 8.84 -1.56 -23.97
CA ALA A 80 8.71 -0.30 -23.26
C ALA A 80 9.12 -0.41 -21.79
N PHE A 81 8.77 -1.52 -21.14
CA PHE A 81 9.19 -1.78 -19.76
C PHE A 81 10.72 -1.79 -19.61
N VAL A 82 11.43 -2.46 -20.54
CA VAL A 82 12.90 -2.47 -20.55
C VAL A 82 13.49 -1.06 -20.63
N ARG A 83 12.88 -0.12 -21.37
CA ARG A 83 13.38 1.27 -21.44
C ARG A 83 13.30 1.98 -20.09
N ILE A 84 12.20 1.79 -19.35
CA ILE A 84 12.09 2.36 -18.00
C ILE A 84 13.15 1.75 -17.08
N LEU A 85 13.34 0.43 -17.16
CA LEU A 85 14.35 -0.29 -16.37
C LEU A 85 15.77 0.21 -16.67
N GLN A 86 16.12 0.51 -17.92
CA GLN A 86 17.42 1.08 -18.29
C GLN A 86 17.63 2.50 -17.74
N ARG A 87 16.58 3.33 -17.71
CA ARG A 87 16.65 4.65 -17.06
C ARG A 87 16.86 4.49 -15.55
N LEU A 88 16.10 3.60 -14.93
CA LEU A 88 16.23 3.28 -13.51
C LEU A 88 17.64 2.75 -13.18
N GLU A 89 18.19 1.85 -14.00
CA GLU A 89 19.56 1.34 -13.87
C GLU A 89 20.59 2.47 -13.84
N GLY A 90 20.52 3.41 -14.79
CA GLY A 90 21.40 4.57 -14.85
C GLY A 90 21.28 5.48 -13.62
N ARG A 91 20.05 5.66 -13.10
CA ARG A 91 19.82 6.43 -11.87
C ARG A 91 20.31 5.69 -10.62
N ILE A 92 20.18 4.37 -10.54
CA ILE A 92 20.74 3.56 -9.45
C ILE A 92 22.26 3.74 -9.39
N HIS A 93 22.94 3.58 -10.53
CA HIS A 93 24.39 3.78 -10.63
C HIS A 93 24.85 5.17 -10.18
N SER A 94 24.04 6.19 -10.44
CA SER A 94 24.42 7.58 -10.20
C SER A 94 24.06 8.09 -8.80
N LEU A 95 22.99 7.53 -8.17
CA LEU A 95 22.36 8.12 -6.99
C LEU A 95 22.34 7.21 -5.75
N VAL A 96 22.55 5.89 -5.89
CA VAL A 96 22.49 4.95 -4.76
C VAL A 96 23.89 4.67 -4.22
N ASN A 97 24.18 5.17 -3.03
CA ASN A 97 25.52 5.07 -2.40
C ASN A 97 25.71 3.85 -1.49
N ASP A 98 24.63 3.26 -0.96
CA ASP A 98 24.75 2.06 -0.12
C ASP A 98 25.07 0.85 -1.00
N ASN A 99 26.24 0.24 -0.79
CA ASN A 99 26.76 -0.84 -1.64
C ASN A 99 25.79 -2.02 -1.75
N ARG A 100 25.12 -2.39 -0.65
CA ARG A 100 24.24 -3.55 -0.65
C ARG A 100 22.93 -3.24 -1.36
N THR A 101 22.37 -2.06 -1.13
CA THR A 101 21.17 -1.57 -1.82
C THR A 101 21.44 -1.42 -3.31
N HIS A 102 22.57 -0.82 -3.69
CA HIS A 102 23.02 -0.70 -5.07
C HIS A 102 23.10 -2.06 -5.75
N GLN A 103 23.79 -3.04 -5.13
CA GLN A 103 23.89 -4.39 -5.67
C GLN A 103 22.51 -5.05 -5.84
N LEU A 104 21.67 -5.03 -4.81
CA LEU A 104 20.37 -5.72 -4.84
C LEU A 104 19.41 -5.13 -5.89
N LEU A 105 19.40 -3.80 -6.02
CA LEU A 105 18.57 -3.13 -7.03
C LEU A 105 19.08 -3.39 -8.45
N LEU A 106 20.41 -3.35 -8.68
CA LEU A 106 20.96 -3.68 -9.99
C LEU A 106 20.75 -5.15 -10.36
N ASP A 107 20.88 -6.08 -9.42
CA ASP A 107 20.56 -7.50 -9.66
C ASP A 107 19.08 -7.66 -10.05
N ALA A 108 18.17 -6.97 -9.35
CA ALA A 108 16.74 -6.98 -9.64
C ALA A 108 16.42 -6.40 -11.03
N VAL A 109 17.00 -5.25 -11.36
CA VAL A 109 16.81 -4.57 -12.64
C VAL A 109 17.42 -5.38 -13.79
N GLY A 110 18.64 -5.89 -13.64
CA GLY A 110 19.31 -6.70 -14.65
C GLY A 110 18.57 -8.01 -14.95
N TRP A 111 18.03 -8.66 -13.92
CA TRP A 111 17.17 -9.83 -14.10
C TRP A 111 15.87 -9.45 -14.83
N ALA A 112 15.25 -8.33 -14.47
CA ALA A 112 14.02 -7.85 -15.10
C ALA A 112 14.21 -7.44 -16.57
N ILE A 113 15.33 -6.81 -16.93
CA ILE A 113 15.69 -6.50 -18.31
C ILE A 113 15.86 -7.77 -19.15
N SER A 114 16.37 -8.85 -18.55
CA SER A 114 16.56 -10.13 -19.22
C SER A 114 15.26 -10.93 -19.34
N ASN A 115 14.28 -10.68 -18.46
CA ASN A 115 13.04 -11.47 -18.35
C ASN A 115 11.75 -10.62 -18.32
N PRO A 116 11.62 -9.55 -19.13
CA PRO A 116 10.59 -8.52 -18.93
C PRO A 116 9.16 -9.05 -19.04
N THR A 117 8.93 -10.03 -19.92
CA THR A 117 7.61 -10.63 -20.11
C THR A 117 7.10 -11.33 -18.86
N LEU A 118 7.97 -12.00 -18.10
CA LEU A 118 7.58 -12.73 -16.88
C LEU A 118 7.05 -11.78 -15.79
N LEU A 119 7.58 -10.56 -15.71
CA LEU A 119 7.11 -9.57 -14.74
C LEU A 119 5.80 -8.91 -15.18
N LEU A 120 5.48 -8.95 -16.48
CA LEU A 120 4.25 -8.38 -17.03
C LEU A 120 3.13 -9.41 -17.25
N GLU A 121 3.30 -10.67 -16.85
CA GLU A 121 2.23 -11.68 -16.91
C GLU A 121 1.02 -11.27 -16.04
N GLY A 122 1.27 -10.58 -14.93
CA GLY A 122 0.24 -9.95 -14.10
C GLY A 122 -0.11 -8.56 -14.60
N THR A 123 -0.80 -8.45 -15.75
CA THR A 123 -1.23 -7.15 -16.30
C THR A 123 -2.22 -6.43 -15.39
N ARG A 124 -2.41 -5.13 -15.63
CA ARG A 124 -3.39 -4.32 -14.93
C ARG A 124 -4.76 -4.99 -14.85
N SER A 125 -5.30 -5.04 -13.65
CA SER A 125 -6.61 -5.60 -13.35
C SER A 125 -7.54 -4.56 -12.71
N PRO A 126 -8.86 -4.79 -12.68
CA PRO A 126 -9.78 -3.95 -11.90
C PRO A 126 -9.47 -3.91 -10.39
N LEU A 127 -8.72 -4.90 -9.87
CA LEU A 127 -8.28 -4.94 -8.47
C LEU A 127 -7.17 -3.93 -8.17
N ASP A 128 -6.49 -3.41 -9.20
CA ASP A 128 -5.48 -2.36 -9.08
C ASP A 128 -6.09 -0.95 -9.04
N SER A 129 -7.43 -0.85 -9.04
CA SER A 129 -8.09 0.45 -8.95
C SER A 129 -7.88 1.11 -7.58
N PRO A 130 -7.72 2.44 -7.53
CA PRO A 130 -7.60 3.16 -6.26
C PRO A 130 -8.73 2.84 -5.28
N ASN A 131 -9.96 2.61 -5.76
CA ASN A 131 -11.11 2.32 -4.90
C ASN A 131 -10.96 0.98 -4.16
N ILE A 132 -10.33 -0.02 -4.77
CA ILE A 132 -10.09 -1.33 -4.13
C ILE A 132 -9.04 -1.18 -3.03
N VAL A 133 -7.96 -0.45 -3.30
CA VAL A 133 -6.93 -0.13 -2.30
C VAL A 133 -7.54 0.69 -1.15
N ALA A 134 -8.39 1.66 -1.46
CA ALA A 134 -9.07 2.47 -0.44
C ALA A 134 -9.96 1.61 0.46
N LEU A 135 -10.72 0.69 -0.14
CA LEU A 135 -11.57 -0.22 0.60
C LEU A 135 -10.77 -1.15 1.52
N ALA A 136 -9.66 -1.71 1.04
CA ALA A 136 -8.79 -2.57 1.85
C ALA A 136 -8.21 -1.81 3.07
N LEU A 137 -7.75 -0.57 2.87
CA LEU A 137 -7.29 0.31 3.95
C LEU A 137 -8.41 0.63 4.94
N LEU A 138 -9.61 0.94 4.45
CA LEU A 138 -10.77 1.21 5.30
C LEU A 138 -11.15 -0.01 6.13
N ILE A 139 -11.16 -1.21 5.56
CA ILE A 139 -11.45 -2.45 6.29
C ILE A 139 -10.37 -2.75 7.33
N HIS A 140 -9.10 -2.50 7.02
CA HIS A 140 -8.03 -2.63 8.01
C HIS A 140 -8.25 -1.70 9.22
N GLU A 141 -8.64 -0.46 8.99
CA GLU A 141 -8.96 0.49 10.05
C GLU A 141 -10.20 0.08 10.86
N LEU A 142 -11.20 -0.51 10.19
CA LEU A 142 -12.37 -1.08 10.85
C LEU A 142 -12.03 -2.28 11.75
N HIS A 143 -11.11 -3.14 11.31
CA HIS A 143 -10.57 -4.23 12.14
C HIS A 143 -9.93 -3.69 13.40
N ARG A 144 -9.01 -2.73 13.27
CA ARG A 144 -8.30 -2.12 14.39
C ARG A 144 -9.26 -1.47 15.38
N ALA A 145 -10.21 -0.66 14.88
CA ALA A 145 -11.21 -0.01 15.73
C ALA A 145 -12.11 -0.99 16.48
N ASN A 146 -12.34 -2.19 15.93
CA ASN A 146 -13.09 -3.24 16.59
C ASN A 146 -12.27 -4.00 17.64
N GLU A 147 -11.03 -4.39 17.32
CA GLU A 147 -10.10 -5.05 18.25
C GLU A 147 -9.80 -4.18 19.48
N ASP A 148 -9.68 -2.86 19.28
CA ASP A 148 -9.49 -1.87 20.35
C ASP A 148 -10.77 -1.62 21.19
N GLY A 149 -11.89 -2.30 20.87
CA GLY A 149 -13.18 -2.15 21.55
C GLY A 149 -13.90 -0.83 21.28
N THR A 150 -13.41 -0.03 20.32
CA THR A 150 -13.95 1.30 20.03
C THR A 150 -15.26 1.23 19.26
N LEU A 151 -15.40 0.28 18.33
CA LEU A 151 -16.59 0.15 17.47
C LEU A 151 -17.06 -1.30 17.31
N SER A 152 -18.38 -1.50 17.24
CA SER A 152 -19.00 -2.75 16.78
C SER A 152 -19.67 -2.51 15.43
N ILE A 153 -19.23 -3.23 14.40
CA ILE A 153 -19.68 -3.04 13.02
C ILE A 153 -20.81 -4.03 12.74
N ARG A 154 -22.02 -3.51 12.53
CA ARG A 154 -23.23 -4.33 12.30
C ARG A 154 -23.71 -4.33 10.86
N THR A 155 -23.40 -3.28 10.10
CA THR A 155 -23.92 -3.12 8.73
C THR A 155 -22.90 -2.36 7.90
N PHE A 156 -22.70 -2.83 6.67
CA PHE A 156 -21.88 -2.16 5.67
C PHE A 156 -22.75 -1.81 4.46
N ILE A 157 -22.90 -0.51 4.18
CA ILE A 157 -23.67 -0.01 3.04
C ILE A 157 -22.71 0.75 2.13
N HIS A 158 -22.64 0.33 0.89
CA HIS A 158 -21.85 0.97 -0.16
C HIS A 158 -22.79 1.63 -1.17
N ASP A 159 -22.38 2.77 -1.75
CA ASP A 159 -23.12 3.42 -2.82
C ASP A 159 -23.12 2.59 -4.11
N GLU A 160 -24.10 2.77 -4.98
CA GLU A 160 -24.17 2.04 -6.23
C GLU A 160 -23.01 2.40 -7.17
N GLN A 161 -22.13 1.44 -7.44
CA GLN A 161 -21.01 1.61 -8.39
C GLN A 161 -21.03 0.52 -9.46
N GLN A 162 -21.53 0.86 -10.65
CA GLN A 162 -21.77 -0.11 -11.73
C GLN A 162 -20.49 -0.76 -12.29
N GLN A 163 -19.38 -0.03 -12.37
CA GLN A 163 -18.18 -0.52 -13.05
C GLN A 163 -17.28 -1.42 -12.17
N PHE A 164 -17.36 -1.28 -10.84
CA PHE A 164 -16.44 -1.94 -9.91
C PHE A 164 -17.11 -2.75 -8.80
N GLY A 165 -18.44 -2.74 -8.69
CA GLY A 165 -19.18 -3.34 -7.56
C GLY A 165 -18.82 -4.80 -7.27
N LYS A 166 -18.62 -5.64 -8.30
CA LYS A 166 -18.23 -7.06 -8.11
C LYS A 166 -16.85 -7.20 -7.46
N HIS A 167 -15.90 -6.37 -7.86
CA HIS A 167 -14.53 -6.41 -7.35
C HIS A 167 -14.45 -5.82 -5.94
N LEU A 168 -15.24 -4.77 -5.67
CA LEU A 168 -15.36 -4.19 -4.33
C LEU A 168 -15.96 -5.20 -3.35
N LYS A 169 -17.00 -5.93 -3.76
CA LYS A 169 -17.57 -7.00 -2.94
C LYS A 169 -16.54 -8.11 -2.68
N MET A 170 -15.81 -8.55 -3.70
CA MET A 170 -14.77 -9.56 -3.56
C MET A 170 -13.67 -9.09 -2.58
N ALA A 171 -13.17 -7.87 -2.75
CA ALA A 171 -12.17 -7.28 -1.87
C ALA A 171 -12.70 -7.15 -0.44
N PHE A 172 -13.97 -6.75 -0.27
CA PHE A 172 -14.62 -6.71 1.03
C PHE A 172 -14.69 -8.08 1.68
N ASP A 173 -15.15 -9.11 0.97
CA ASP A 173 -15.31 -10.45 1.51
C ASP A 173 -13.96 -11.06 1.95
N VAL A 174 -12.89 -10.81 1.19
CA VAL A 174 -11.52 -11.25 1.55
C VAL A 174 -10.99 -10.43 2.73
N SER A 175 -10.96 -9.10 2.62
CA SER A 175 -10.38 -8.22 3.65
C SER A 175 -11.16 -8.24 4.96
N LYS A 176 -12.47 -8.51 4.95
CA LYS A 176 -13.25 -8.70 6.19
C LYS A 176 -12.82 -9.96 6.93
N ARG A 177 -12.48 -11.03 6.20
CA ARG A 177 -12.12 -12.32 6.81
C ARG A 177 -10.65 -12.43 7.16
N PHE A 178 -9.78 -11.72 6.44
CA PHE A 178 -8.34 -11.90 6.58
C PHE A 178 -7.63 -10.58 6.85
N GLY A 179 -6.63 -10.62 7.72
CA GLY A 179 -5.81 -9.48 8.09
C GLY A 179 -4.43 -9.91 8.60
N HIS A 180 -3.59 -8.94 8.96
CA HIS A 180 -2.25 -9.21 9.50
C HIS A 180 -2.24 -9.08 11.01
N VAL A 181 -1.74 -10.12 11.70
CA VAL A 181 -1.24 -9.99 13.07
C VAL A 181 -0.02 -9.07 12.98
N ASP A 182 0.01 -7.98 13.72
CA ASP A 182 1.12 -7.02 13.73
C ASP A 182 1.32 -6.25 12.41
N ALA A 183 0.23 -5.90 11.71
CA ALA A 183 0.29 -5.17 10.44
C ALA A 183 1.19 -3.93 10.42
N THR A 184 1.41 -3.30 11.58
CA THR A 184 2.24 -2.09 11.76
C THR A 184 3.68 -2.40 12.17
N SER A 185 4.01 -3.64 12.53
CA SER A 185 5.38 -4.01 12.92
C SER A 185 6.33 -3.92 11.73
N PRO A 186 7.53 -3.34 11.87
CA PRO A 186 8.55 -3.32 10.82
C PRO A 186 8.97 -4.74 10.40
N LEU A 187 8.80 -5.73 11.28
CA LEU A 187 9.15 -7.12 11.03
C LEU A 187 7.97 -7.95 10.51
N ALA A 188 6.81 -7.34 10.26
CA ALA A 188 5.64 -8.06 9.76
C ALA A 188 5.94 -8.74 8.41
N GLU A 189 5.60 -10.02 8.31
CA GLU A 189 5.76 -10.80 7.08
C GLU A 189 4.47 -10.79 6.25
N MET A 190 4.60 -10.62 4.93
CA MET A 190 3.45 -10.65 3.99
C MET A 190 2.65 -11.94 4.03
N VAL A 191 3.28 -13.05 4.38
CA VAL A 191 2.62 -14.36 4.44
C VAL A 191 1.93 -14.62 5.78
N ASN A 192 2.16 -13.77 6.78
CA ASN A 192 1.57 -13.90 8.11
C ASN A 192 0.16 -13.28 8.14
N VAL A 193 -0.76 -13.91 7.43
CA VAL A 193 -2.18 -13.54 7.36
C VAL A 193 -2.99 -14.45 8.29
N LYS A 194 -3.86 -13.86 9.12
CA LYS A 194 -4.79 -14.56 10.01
C LYS A 194 -6.24 -14.35 9.60
N GLU A 195 -7.10 -15.26 10.02
CA GLU A 195 -8.53 -15.02 10.03
C GLU A 195 -8.89 -13.96 11.10
N MET A 196 -9.79 -13.04 10.75
CA MET A 196 -10.26 -11.93 11.58
C MET A 196 -11.70 -12.20 12.00
N ALA A 197 -11.96 -12.22 13.31
CA ALA A 197 -13.29 -12.42 13.89
C ALA A 197 -13.87 -11.11 14.47
N THR A 198 -13.59 -9.98 13.83
CA THR A 198 -13.93 -8.63 14.32
C THR A 198 -15.36 -8.23 13.99
N PHE A 199 -15.81 -8.48 12.76
CA PHE A 199 -17.17 -8.19 12.33
C PHE A 199 -17.64 -9.09 11.20
N ASP A 200 -18.91 -9.47 11.25
CA ASP A 200 -19.56 -10.24 10.21
C ASP A 200 -20.85 -9.55 9.75
N CYS A 201 -20.71 -8.69 8.73
CA CYS A 201 -21.84 -8.05 8.09
C CYS A 201 -21.78 -8.23 6.57
N GLU A 202 -22.93 -8.11 5.92
CA GLU A 202 -23.06 -8.22 4.47
C GLU A 202 -22.65 -6.94 3.75
N PHE A 203 -22.05 -7.08 2.56
CA PHE A 203 -21.85 -5.97 1.63
C PHE A 203 -23.17 -5.59 0.97
N ARG A 204 -23.84 -4.56 1.49
CA ARG A 204 -25.12 -4.08 0.93
C ARG A 204 -24.86 -2.90 0.01
N VAL A 205 -25.55 -2.89 -1.13
CA VAL A 205 -25.50 -1.78 -2.08
C VAL A 205 -26.82 -1.01 -2.00
N SER A 206 -26.74 0.31 -1.99
CA SER A 206 -27.90 1.20 -1.97
C SER A 206 -27.58 2.50 -2.69
N SER A 207 -28.55 3.12 -3.35
CA SER A 207 -28.36 4.46 -3.91
C SER A 207 -28.38 5.54 -2.82
N SER A 208 -27.62 6.62 -3.01
CA SER A 208 -27.69 7.80 -2.13
C SER A 208 -29.11 8.38 -1.99
N LYS A 209 -30.03 8.17 -2.95
CA LYS A 209 -31.43 8.61 -2.81
C LYS A 209 -32.20 7.85 -1.72
N ALA A 210 -31.82 6.60 -1.47
CA ALA A 210 -32.47 5.71 -0.51
C ALA A 210 -31.74 5.62 0.84
N SER A 211 -30.56 6.24 0.98
CA SER A 211 -29.75 6.17 2.19
C SER A 211 -29.30 7.55 2.67
N PHE A 212 -29.87 8.00 3.80
CA PHE A 212 -29.44 9.23 4.46
C PHE A 212 -27.95 9.19 4.86
N GLY A 213 -27.43 8.01 5.23
CA GLY A 213 -26.03 7.84 5.58
C GLY A 213 -25.09 8.10 4.39
N LEU A 214 -25.47 7.63 3.18
CA LEU A 214 -24.70 7.88 1.96
C LEU A 214 -24.72 9.36 1.58
N GLN A 215 -25.86 10.05 1.70
CA GLN A 215 -25.93 11.50 1.47
C GLN A 215 -25.03 12.29 2.43
N VAL A 216 -24.99 11.90 3.71
CA VAL A 216 -24.07 12.49 4.69
C VAL A 216 -22.62 12.24 4.30
N LEU A 217 -22.30 11.04 3.82
CA LEU A 217 -20.96 10.68 3.39
C LEU A 217 -20.53 11.47 2.16
N ASP A 218 -21.42 11.70 1.18
CA ASP A 218 -21.12 12.51 -0.01
C ASP A 218 -20.72 13.95 0.36
N VAL A 219 -21.47 14.56 1.29
CA VAL A 219 -21.15 15.90 1.82
C VAL A 219 -19.83 15.88 2.59
N ALA A 220 -19.61 14.85 3.42
CA ALA A 220 -18.40 14.73 4.22
C ALA A 220 -17.16 14.53 3.34
N LEU A 221 -17.22 13.66 2.32
CA LEU A 221 -16.15 13.44 1.36
C LEU A 221 -15.82 14.71 0.58
N TRP A 222 -16.84 15.42 0.09
CA TRP A 222 -16.64 16.67 -0.65
C TRP A 222 -15.99 17.75 0.21
N LEU A 223 -16.48 17.95 1.44
CA LEU A 223 -15.94 18.93 2.38
C LEU A 223 -14.52 18.58 2.81
N THR A 224 -14.29 17.33 3.22
CA THR A 224 -12.97 16.84 3.63
C THR A 224 -11.97 17.07 2.51
N LYS A 225 -12.26 16.63 1.28
CA LYS A 225 -11.36 16.81 0.15
C LYS A 225 -11.02 18.29 -0.10
N ARG A 226 -12.04 19.15 -0.21
CA ARG A 226 -11.83 20.58 -0.48
C ARG A 226 -11.03 21.25 0.63
N PHE A 227 -11.35 20.94 1.88
CA PHE A 227 -10.70 21.53 3.04
C PHE A 227 -9.26 21.05 3.21
N THR A 228 -8.97 19.77 2.98
CA THR A 228 -7.59 19.24 3.07
C THR A 228 -6.69 19.69 1.93
N ASP A 229 -7.26 19.91 0.74
CA ASP A 229 -6.49 20.37 -0.43
C ASP A 229 -6.25 21.89 -0.39
N ASN A 230 -7.26 22.66 0.05
CA ASN A 230 -7.18 24.11 0.22
C ASN A 230 -8.18 24.58 1.30
N PRO A 231 -7.73 24.77 2.56
CA PRO A 231 -8.61 25.17 3.66
C PRO A 231 -9.40 26.47 3.42
N ASP A 232 -8.85 27.40 2.63
CA ASP A 232 -9.48 28.70 2.35
C ASP A 232 -10.57 28.64 1.28
N SER A 233 -10.66 27.50 0.57
CA SER A 233 -11.72 27.22 -0.41
C SER A 233 -13.07 26.89 0.24
N VAL A 234 -13.08 26.58 1.54
CA VAL A 234 -14.30 26.27 2.30
C VAL A 234 -14.51 27.35 3.37
N ARG A 235 -15.68 27.97 3.40
CA ARG A 235 -15.97 29.15 4.23
C ARG A 235 -17.29 29.03 5.00
N GLY A 236 -17.43 29.85 6.05
CA GLY A 236 -18.64 29.94 6.88
C GLY A 236 -19.04 28.58 7.46
N ARG A 237 -20.34 28.29 7.50
CA ARG A 237 -20.89 27.05 8.08
C ARG A 237 -20.36 25.76 7.46
N CYS A 238 -19.89 25.79 6.21
CA CYS A 238 -19.25 24.64 5.58
C CYS A 238 -17.87 24.37 6.17
N ARG A 239 -17.13 25.42 6.56
CA ARG A 239 -15.85 25.30 7.24
C ARG A 239 -16.03 24.71 8.63
N ASP A 240 -16.97 25.24 9.40
CA ASP A 240 -17.30 24.72 10.74
C ASP A 240 -17.67 23.24 10.69
N LEU A 241 -18.39 22.83 9.63
CA LEU A 241 -18.76 21.44 9.41
C LEU A 241 -17.56 20.57 9.01
N ALA A 242 -16.69 21.06 8.13
CA ALA A 242 -15.46 20.35 7.73
C ALA A 242 -14.51 20.15 8.93
N GLU A 243 -14.31 21.19 9.74
CA GLU A 243 -13.52 21.12 10.97
C GLU A 243 -14.12 20.13 11.98
N LEU A 244 -15.45 20.11 12.13
CA LEU A 244 -16.14 19.12 12.95
C LEU A 244 -15.91 17.69 12.42
N ILE A 245 -16.07 17.47 11.12
CA ILE A 245 -15.87 16.16 10.46
C ILE A 245 -14.46 15.66 10.69
N LEU A 246 -13.45 16.52 10.50
CA LEU A 246 -12.05 16.15 10.69
C LEU A 246 -11.72 15.90 12.16
N ARG A 247 -12.30 16.67 13.08
CA ARG A 247 -12.11 16.46 14.52
C ARG A 247 -12.69 15.14 15.02
N CYS A 248 -13.79 14.67 14.43
CA CYS A 248 -14.37 13.36 14.73
C CYS A 248 -14.04 12.29 13.68
N GLY A 249 -13.03 12.55 12.85
CA GLY A 249 -12.65 11.70 11.74
C GLY A 249 -11.18 11.29 11.81
N PHE A 250 -10.86 10.24 11.08
CA PHE A 250 -9.50 9.79 10.85
C PHE A 250 -9.27 9.64 9.35
N ILE A 251 -8.10 10.04 8.86
CA ILE A 251 -7.69 9.87 7.47
C ILE A 251 -6.53 8.88 7.44
N SER A 252 -6.75 7.73 6.80
CA SER A 252 -5.68 6.81 6.44
C SER A 252 -5.03 7.29 5.14
N HIS A 253 -3.69 7.34 5.11
CA HIS A 253 -2.92 7.89 3.99
C HIS A 253 -2.18 6.78 3.25
N PHE A 254 -2.39 6.70 1.94
CA PHE A 254 -1.60 5.92 0.99
C PHE A 254 -0.91 6.89 0.03
N THR A 255 0.21 7.43 0.49
CA THR A 255 0.94 8.52 -0.14
C THR A 255 2.44 8.25 -0.04
N GLN A 256 3.24 8.89 -0.89
CA GLN A 256 4.69 8.73 -0.82
C GLN A 256 5.24 9.18 0.55
N ASP A 257 4.71 10.30 1.08
CA ASP A 257 5.09 10.83 2.39
C ASP A 257 4.76 9.88 3.54
N SER A 258 3.57 9.27 3.53
CA SER A 258 3.18 8.31 4.57
C SER A 258 4.05 7.06 4.55
N MET A 259 4.43 6.57 3.37
CA MET A 259 5.38 5.45 3.23
C MET A 259 6.75 5.85 3.78
N TRP A 260 7.26 7.03 3.44
CA TRP A 260 8.53 7.53 3.97
C TRP A 260 8.53 7.61 5.50
N GLN A 261 7.49 8.20 6.09
CA GLN A 261 7.33 8.26 7.55
C GLN A 261 7.33 6.86 8.18
N GLU A 262 6.77 5.87 7.48
CA GLU A 262 6.78 4.50 7.96
C GLU A 262 8.16 3.85 7.92
N VAL A 263 8.95 4.10 6.86
CA VAL A 263 10.35 3.66 6.78
C VAL A 263 11.16 4.27 7.91
N VAL A 264 10.98 5.57 8.19
CA VAL A 264 11.67 6.26 9.30
C VAL A 264 11.30 5.64 10.64
N ARG A 265 10.01 5.44 10.93
CA ARG A 265 9.56 4.79 12.17
C ARG A 265 10.12 3.38 12.32
N GLY A 266 10.09 2.59 11.24
CA GLY A 266 10.66 1.24 11.27
C GLY A 266 12.15 1.25 11.57
N TYR A 267 12.89 2.24 11.06
CA TYR A 267 14.30 2.42 11.38
C TYR A 267 14.51 2.79 12.86
N GLU A 268 13.73 3.73 13.39
CA GLU A 268 13.77 4.13 14.81
C GLU A 268 13.46 2.94 15.73
N GLU A 269 12.43 2.15 15.41
CA GLU A 269 12.07 0.94 16.16
C GLU A 269 13.22 -0.08 16.16
N LEU A 270 13.83 -0.35 14.99
CA LEU A 270 14.97 -1.26 14.88
C LEU A 270 16.20 -0.75 15.64
N GLN A 271 16.45 0.56 15.65
CA GLN A 271 17.55 1.14 16.43
C GLN A 271 17.31 1.12 17.94
N SER A 272 16.04 1.24 18.36
CA SER A 272 15.64 1.18 19.77
C SER A 272 15.63 -0.24 20.33
N ALA A 273 15.69 -1.26 19.47
CA ALA A 273 15.64 -2.65 19.88
C ALA A 273 16.82 -3.01 20.81
N PRO A 274 16.63 -3.93 21.77
CA PRO A 274 17.70 -4.38 22.65
C PRO A 274 18.91 -4.86 21.85
N ARG A 275 20.11 -4.51 22.33
CA ARG A 275 21.36 -4.96 21.69
C ARG A 275 21.38 -6.48 21.59
N LEU A 276 21.64 -6.97 20.37
CA LEU A 276 21.75 -8.40 20.11
C LEU A 276 22.91 -9.01 20.92
N THR A 277 22.67 -10.19 21.47
CA THR A 277 23.73 -11.03 22.03
C THR A 277 24.66 -11.51 20.91
N ARG A 278 25.92 -11.85 21.25
CA ARG A 278 26.87 -12.40 20.26
C ARG A 278 26.33 -13.63 19.53
N GLU A 279 25.56 -14.46 20.23
CA GLU A 279 24.95 -15.65 19.63
C GLU A 279 23.81 -15.30 18.65
N GLN A 280 22.99 -14.29 18.97
CA GLN A 280 21.98 -13.78 18.04
C GLN A 280 22.63 -13.12 16.82
N GLU A 281 23.71 -12.35 17.00
CA GLU A 281 24.46 -11.77 15.89
C GLU A 281 25.05 -12.85 14.98
N ARG A 282 25.65 -13.91 15.57
CA ARG A 282 26.20 -15.04 14.82
C ARG A 282 25.11 -15.73 13.99
N LYS A 283 24.00 -16.13 14.63
CA LYS A 283 22.85 -16.75 13.94
C LYS A 283 22.25 -15.86 12.87
N GLY A 284 22.15 -14.55 13.13
CA GLY A 284 21.67 -13.58 12.15
C GLY A 284 22.57 -13.50 10.91
N ARG A 285 23.90 -13.53 11.09
CA ARG A 285 24.85 -13.53 9.96
C ARG A 285 24.79 -14.83 9.16
N GLU A 286 24.68 -15.98 9.84
CA GLU A 286 24.50 -17.29 9.18
C GLU A 286 23.22 -17.31 8.34
N LEU A 287 22.11 -16.86 8.91
CA LEU A 287 20.84 -16.75 8.18
C LEU A 287 20.95 -15.82 6.97
N LEU A 288 21.58 -14.65 7.11
CA LEU A 288 21.76 -13.72 5.99
C LEU A 288 22.61 -14.33 4.86
N GLN A 289 23.62 -15.14 5.21
CA GLN A 289 24.43 -15.85 4.22
C GLN A 289 23.61 -16.91 3.49
N GLU A 290 22.86 -17.75 4.22
CA GLU A 290 21.98 -18.77 3.63
C GLU A 290 20.95 -18.15 2.68
N LEU A 291 20.34 -17.03 3.08
CA LEU A 291 19.38 -16.29 2.26
C LEU A 291 20.02 -15.75 0.98
N GLU A 292 21.27 -15.28 1.05
CA GLU A 292 22.00 -14.78 -0.12
C GLU A 292 22.38 -15.92 -1.08
N GLU A 293 22.89 -17.03 -0.56
CA GLU A 293 23.21 -18.22 -1.35
C GLU A 293 21.98 -18.73 -2.11
N HIS A 294 20.82 -18.76 -1.42
CA HIS A 294 19.56 -19.14 -2.04
C HIS A 294 19.13 -18.16 -3.13
N ARG A 295 19.27 -16.84 -2.91
CA ARG A 295 18.97 -15.80 -3.92
C ARG A 295 19.84 -15.97 -5.17
N LEU A 296 21.15 -16.12 -5.00
CA LEU A 296 22.09 -16.32 -6.10
C LEU A 296 21.82 -17.61 -6.87
N LYS A 297 21.44 -18.70 -6.18
CA LYS A 297 21.03 -19.95 -6.81
C LYS A 297 19.77 -19.77 -7.68
N ARG A 298 18.77 -19.02 -7.19
CA ARG A 298 17.54 -18.73 -7.93
C ARG A 298 17.81 -17.94 -9.22
N MET A 299 18.75 -16.98 -9.18
CA MET A 299 19.15 -16.24 -10.38
C MET A 299 19.76 -17.14 -11.46
N ARG A 300 20.61 -18.11 -11.07
CA ARG A 300 21.30 -19.03 -12.00
C ARG A 300 20.41 -20.08 -12.64
N ILE A 301 19.34 -20.49 -11.97
CA ILE A 301 18.40 -21.49 -12.50
C ILE A 301 17.47 -20.86 -13.55
N ALA A 302 17.28 -19.54 -13.49
CA ALA A 302 16.39 -18.79 -14.37
C ALA A 302 17.08 -18.17 -15.59
N SER A 303 18.41 -18.29 -15.69
CA SER A 303 19.26 -17.88 -16.82
C SER A 303 19.54 -19.04 -17.75
#